data_AF-A0A7V9JSH4-F1
#
_entry.id   AF-A0A7V9JSH4-F1
#
_cell.length_a   1.000
_cell.length_b   1.000
_cell.length_c   1.000
_cell.angle_alpha   90.00
_cell.angle_beta   90.00
_cell.angle_gamma   90.00
#
_symmetry.space_group_name_H-M   'P 1'
#
loop_
_entity.id
_entity.type
_entity.pdbx_description
1 polymer ?
#
loop_
_entity_poly.entity_id
_entity_poly.type
_entity_poly.pdbx_seq_one_letter_code
_entity_poly.pdbx_strand_id
1 'polypeptide(L)'
;MKTSLLVACMLGLLMAIAPRAIQADDAPAPAPAPAPAVAADELIECPVCSGTGSTRCKVKCDAGKVKCPKACLKREDPGWKTGAEVGQDQGQKWKYFPYRKKGIKGGAYWSEAHVGEIIEYQDGMPVTRGLCKTCKGTTKMECGTCKGTGVRVCHLCNGKKQVLGAEAEALKNAEQLKAKDADASEFTLTDGRTIRGKVTMRTAVKVFVTLGDGKLVEIAKDEIAEESGPGKEPVPAPADPEK
;
A
#
# COMPACT_ATOMS: atom_id res chain seq x y z
N MET A 1 40.69 -9.65 3.39
CA MET A 1 41.82 -8.70 3.30
C MET A 1 41.76 -8.03 1.93
N LYS A 2 41.19 -6.82 1.85
CA LYS A 2 41.28 -5.93 0.69
C LYS A 2 41.37 -4.51 1.22
N THR A 3 42.57 -3.97 1.13
CA THR A 3 43.02 -2.62 1.43
C THR A 3 42.77 -1.73 0.21
N SER A 4 42.02 -0.64 0.38
CA SER A 4 41.95 0.55 -0.49
C SER A 4 41.64 1.72 0.46
N LEU A 5 42.63 2.48 0.94
CA LEU A 5 43.47 3.49 0.28
C LEU A 5 42.65 4.69 -0.24
N LEU A 6 42.78 5.81 0.50
CA LEU A 6 42.86 7.24 0.11
C LEU A 6 41.92 7.75 -1.01
N VAL A 7 41.28 8.91 -0.90
CA VAL A 7 41.93 10.23 -1.02
C VAL A 7 41.00 11.30 -0.46
N ALA A 8 41.54 12.10 0.45
CA ALA A 8 40.99 13.38 0.87
C ALA A 8 41.23 14.42 -0.24
N CYS A 9 40.19 15.14 -0.65
CA CYS A 9 40.32 16.32 -1.51
C CYS A 9 39.61 17.49 -0.84
N MET A 10 40.36 18.19 0.02
CA MET A 10 40.05 19.54 0.50
C MET A 10 40.15 20.49 -0.69
N LEU A 11 39.02 20.91 -1.25
CA LEU A 11 38.98 22.06 -2.15
C LEU A 11 38.56 23.28 -1.34
N GLY A 12 39.55 24.13 -1.03
CA GLY A 12 39.35 25.44 -0.43
C GLY A 12 38.62 26.36 -1.40
N LEU A 13 37.46 26.84 -0.98
CA LEU A 13 36.69 27.87 -1.68
C LEU A 13 37.19 29.24 -1.20
N LEU A 14 37.92 29.94 -2.07
CA LEU A 14 38.29 31.35 -1.91
C LEU A 14 37.02 32.22 -1.92
N MET A 15 36.76 32.88 -0.79
CA MET A 15 35.75 33.92 -0.66
C MET A 15 36.26 35.22 -1.31
N ALA A 16 35.64 35.63 -2.41
CA ALA A 16 35.83 36.95 -2.99
C ALA A 16 35.07 37.99 -2.16
N ILE A 17 35.79 38.93 -1.56
CA ILE A 17 35.23 40.06 -0.81
C ILE A 17 34.90 41.17 -1.81
N ALA A 18 33.62 41.36 -2.11
CA ALA A 18 33.14 42.50 -2.89
C ALA A 18 33.01 43.75 -2.01
N PRO A 19 33.35 44.95 -2.52
CA PRO A 19 33.13 46.20 -1.81
C PRO A 19 31.62 46.49 -1.70
N ARG A 20 31.13 46.59 -0.46
CA ARG A 20 29.77 47.04 -0.14
C ARG A 20 29.67 48.54 -0.44
N ALA A 21 28.75 48.91 -1.31
CA ALA A 21 28.29 50.29 -1.43
C ALA A 21 27.63 50.72 -0.11
N ILE A 22 28.09 51.84 0.44
CA ILE A 22 27.50 52.52 1.59
C ILE A 22 26.17 53.10 1.09
N GLN A 23 25.06 52.44 1.43
CA GLN A 23 23.73 53.01 1.24
C GLN A 23 23.50 54.04 2.34
N ALA A 24 22.97 55.20 1.95
CA ALA A 24 22.55 56.25 2.86
C ALA A 24 21.52 55.70 3.85
N ASP A 25 21.75 55.97 5.13
CA ASP A 25 20.88 55.59 6.24
C ASP A 25 19.46 56.13 6.04
N ASP A 26 18.57 55.24 5.60
CA ASP A 26 17.14 55.37 5.83
C ASP A 26 16.92 55.46 7.35
N ALA A 27 16.07 56.40 7.76
CA ALA A 27 15.70 56.59 9.15
C ALA A 27 15.35 55.24 9.80
N PRO A 28 15.85 54.94 11.01
CA PRO A 28 15.69 53.63 11.64
C PRO A 28 14.20 53.31 11.70
N ALA A 29 13.80 52.32 10.91
CA ALA A 29 12.46 51.77 10.98
C ALA A 29 12.17 51.44 12.45
N PRO A 30 10.98 51.79 12.96
CA PRO A 30 10.62 51.52 14.35
C PRO A 30 10.92 50.04 14.63
N ALA A 31 11.66 49.79 15.72
CA ALA A 31 12.06 48.44 16.10
C ALA A 31 10.82 47.53 15.98
N PRO A 32 10.90 46.43 15.20
CA PRO A 32 9.76 45.57 15.01
C PRO A 32 9.27 45.15 16.39
N ALA A 33 7.97 45.34 16.64
CA ALA A 33 7.36 44.93 17.89
C ALA A 33 7.81 43.48 18.19
N PRO A 34 8.22 43.18 19.44
CA PRO A 34 8.72 41.86 19.79
C PRO A 34 7.71 40.83 19.30
N ALA A 35 8.17 39.92 18.44
CA ALA A 35 7.34 38.84 17.95
C ALA A 35 6.68 38.17 19.17
N PRO A 36 5.36 37.93 19.14
CA PRO A 36 4.66 37.34 20.27
C PRO A 36 5.43 36.09 20.69
N ALA A 37 5.75 35.98 21.99
CA ALA A 37 6.45 34.83 22.54
C ALA A 37 5.69 33.58 22.09
N VAL A 38 6.32 32.78 21.24
CA VAL A 38 5.76 31.52 20.76
C VAL A 38 5.50 30.70 22.02
N ALA A 39 4.22 30.49 22.34
CA ALA A 39 3.82 29.70 23.49
C ALA A 39 4.62 28.39 23.45
N ALA A 40 5.28 28.04 24.56
CA ALA A 40 6.12 26.86 24.65
C ALA A 40 5.35 25.66 24.07
N ASP A 41 5.92 25.04 23.02
CA ASP A 41 5.27 23.97 22.27
C ASP A 41 4.80 22.87 23.24
N GLU A 42 3.49 22.78 23.42
CA GLU A 42 2.88 21.72 24.22
C GLU A 42 3.10 20.39 23.50
N LEU A 43 3.79 19.45 24.16
CA LEU A 43 3.94 18.09 23.69
C LEU A 43 2.62 17.35 23.88
N ILE A 44 1.98 16.98 22.78
CA ILE A 44 0.74 16.21 22.81
C ILE A 44 0.99 14.76 22.39
N GLU A 45 0.15 13.85 22.87
CA GLU A 45 0.22 12.45 22.45
C GLU A 45 0.01 12.32 20.94
N CYS A 46 0.82 11.46 20.31
CA CYS A 46 0.76 11.26 18.88
C CYS A 46 -0.60 10.67 18.47
N PRO A 47 -1.40 11.38 17.66
CA PRO A 47 -2.77 10.97 17.34
C PRO A 47 -2.83 9.68 16.51
N VAL A 48 -1.78 9.40 15.73
CA VAL A 48 -1.72 8.24 14.84
C VAL A 48 -1.43 6.93 15.58
N CYS A 49 -0.63 6.98 16.65
CA CYS A 49 -0.28 5.80 17.43
C CYS A 49 -0.87 5.78 18.84
N SER A 50 -1.65 6.80 19.20
CA SER A 50 -2.25 6.97 20.53
C SER A 50 -1.23 6.76 21.65
N GLY A 51 -0.08 7.44 21.56
CA GLY A 51 0.98 7.34 22.57
C GLY A 51 1.77 6.01 22.60
N THR A 52 1.47 5.01 21.78
CA THR A 52 2.21 3.74 21.80
C THR A 52 3.60 3.82 21.16
N GLY A 53 3.83 4.81 20.28
CA GLY A 53 5.05 4.94 19.48
C GLY A 53 5.15 3.94 18.32
N SER A 54 4.14 3.10 18.13
CA SER A 54 4.10 2.10 17.06
C SER A 54 2.74 2.06 16.37
N THR A 55 2.71 1.59 15.13
CA THR A 55 1.46 1.43 14.37
C THR A 55 1.41 0.02 13.81
N ARG A 56 0.20 -0.54 13.64
CA ARG A 56 0.06 -1.82 12.94
C ARG A 56 0.67 -1.71 11.54
N CYS A 57 1.33 -2.78 11.11
CA CYS A 57 1.90 -2.82 9.77
C CYS A 57 0.75 -2.85 8.75
N LYS A 58 0.62 -1.79 7.93
CA LYS A 58 -0.50 -1.59 6.99
C LYS A 58 -0.42 -2.43 5.70
N VAL A 59 0.69 -3.12 5.45
CA VAL A 59 0.77 -4.07 4.33
C VAL A 59 -0.11 -5.28 4.61
N LYS A 60 -0.43 -6.08 3.57
CA LYS A 60 -1.15 -7.37 3.66
C LYS A 60 -0.34 -8.44 4.43
N CYS A 61 0.05 -8.12 5.65
CA CYS A 61 0.67 -9.02 6.61
C CYS A 61 -0.26 -9.19 7.80
N ASP A 62 -0.36 -10.42 8.26
CA ASP A 62 -1.13 -10.81 9.43
C ASP A 62 -0.15 -11.16 10.54
N ALA A 63 -0.22 -10.44 11.66
CA ALA A 63 0.70 -10.55 12.80
C ALA A 63 2.19 -10.59 12.39
N GLY A 64 2.57 -9.75 11.42
CA GLY A 64 3.95 -9.66 10.94
C GLY A 64 4.38 -10.75 9.97
N LYS A 65 3.47 -11.63 9.56
CA LYS A 65 3.73 -12.66 8.55
C LYS A 65 2.96 -12.37 7.26
N VAL A 66 3.55 -12.68 6.11
CA VAL A 66 2.92 -12.60 4.79
C VAL A 66 2.79 -14.00 4.19
N LYS A 67 1.81 -14.21 3.31
CA LYS A 67 1.71 -15.49 2.58
C LYS A 67 2.97 -15.72 1.74
N CYS A 68 3.44 -16.96 1.67
CA CYS A 68 4.58 -17.33 0.84
C CYS A 68 4.24 -17.05 -0.64
N PRO A 69 5.06 -16.28 -1.38
CA PRO A 69 4.81 -15.94 -2.77
C PRO A 69 5.08 -17.11 -3.72
N LYS A 70 5.73 -18.18 -3.26
CA LYS A 70 6.00 -19.37 -4.08
C LYS A 70 4.76 -20.25 -4.18
N ALA A 71 4.73 -21.10 -5.21
CA ALA A 71 3.66 -22.05 -5.49
C ALA A 71 3.67 -23.29 -4.54
N CYS A 72 4.16 -23.13 -3.31
CA CYS A 72 3.99 -24.18 -2.31
C CYS A 72 2.52 -24.34 -1.95
N LEU A 73 2.11 -25.55 -1.59
CA LEU A 73 0.75 -25.92 -1.24
C LEU A 73 0.27 -25.14 0.00
N LYS A 74 -0.85 -24.41 -0.10
CA LYS A 74 -1.42 -23.65 1.03
C LYS A 74 -2.87 -24.08 1.28
N ARG A 75 -3.30 -24.03 2.54
CA ARG A 75 -4.68 -24.38 2.93
C ARG A 75 -5.74 -23.45 2.34
N GLU A 76 -5.35 -22.20 2.06
CA GLU A 76 -6.24 -21.20 1.48
C GLU A 76 -6.32 -21.27 -0.06
N ASP A 77 -5.48 -22.07 -0.71
CA ASP A 77 -5.57 -22.24 -2.16
C ASP A 77 -6.89 -22.93 -2.51
N PRO A 78 -7.55 -22.61 -3.63
CA PRO A 78 -8.79 -23.30 -4.01
C PRO A 78 -8.55 -24.78 -4.34
N GLY A 79 -9.62 -25.58 -4.33
CA GLY A 79 -9.61 -26.98 -4.77
C GLY A 79 -9.33 -28.02 -3.68
N TRP A 80 -9.32 -27.63 -2.40
CA TRP A 80 -9.35 -28.58 -1.29
C TRP A 80 -10.74 -29.20 -1.15
N LYS A 81 -10.79 -30.51 -0.95
CA LYS A 81 -11.98 -31.29 -0.65
C LYS A 81 -11.78 -32.03 0.66
N THR A 82 -12.84 -32.30 1.40
CA THR A 82 -12.79 -33.17 2.59
C THR A 82 -12.47 -34.61 2.19
N GLY A 83 -11.87 -35.39 3.08
CA GLY A 83 -11.57 -36.80 2.80
C GLY A 83 -12.81 -37.61 2.43
N ALA A 84 -13.95 -37.34 3.06
CA ALA A 84 -15.22 -37.98 2.72
C ALA A 84 -15.61 -37.80 1.25
N GLU A 85 -15.38 -36.61 0.67
CA GLU A 85 -15.69 -36.32 -0.75
C GLU A 85 -14.77 -37.05 -1.73
N VAL A 86 -13.60 -37.53 -1.29
CA VAL A 86 -12.59 -38.18 -2.14
C VAL A 86 -12.31 -39.63 -1.73
N GLY A 87 -13.10 -40.19 -0.81
CA GLY A 87 -12.92 -41.55 -0.31
C GLY A 87 -11.63 -41.75 0.50
N GLN A 88 -11.21 -40.73 1.26
CA GLN A 88 -10.01 -40.70 2.12
C GLN A 88 -10.39 -40.43 3.60
N ASP A 89 -9.39 -40.38 4.48
CA ASP A 89 -9.54 -40.08 5.91
C ASP A 89 -10.41 -38.84 6.16
N GLN A 90 -11.50 -39.02 6.91
CA GLN A 90 -12.54 -38.03 7.17
C GLN A 90 -12.06 -36.81 7.98
N GLY A 91 -10.86 -36.83 8.57
CA GLY A 91 -10.30 -35.70 9.30
C GLY A 91 -9.47 -34.71 8.48
N GLN A 92 -9.11 -35.06 7.23
CA GLN A 92 -8.16 -34.28 6.44
C GLN A 92 -8.81 -33.67 5.20
N LYS A 93 -8.31 -32.51 4.78
CA LYS A 93 -8.57 -32.00 3.42
C LYS A 93 -7.52 -32.52 2.46
N TRP A 94 -7.93 -32.73 1.22
CA TRP A 94 -7.14 -33.27 0.13
C TRP A 94 -7.27 -32.37 -1.09
N LYS A 95 -6.15 -32.15 -1.79
CA LYS A 95 -6.12 -31.40 -3.03
C LYS A 95 -5.73 -32.30 -4.19
N TYR A 96 -6.53 -32.26 -5.23
CA TYR A 96 -6.32 -33.05 -6.45
C TYR A 96 -5.39 -32.34 -7.42
N PHE A 97 -4.43 -33.10 -7.97
CA PHE A 97 -3.52 -32.66 -9.02
C PHE A 97 -3.69 -33.57 -10.25
N PRO A 98 -4.30 -33.08 -11.35
CA PRO A 98 -4.55 -33.89 -12.53
C PRO A 98 -3.24 -34.21 -13.27
N TYR A 99 -3.14 -35.42 -13.82
CA TYR A 99 -2.04 -35.75 -14.74
C TYR A 99 -2.11 -34.88 -15.99
N ARG A 100 -0.96 -34.36 -16.40
CA ARG A 100 -0.76 -33.54 -17.62
C ARG A 100 -0.07 -34.32 -18.74
N LYS A 101 0.27 -35.59 -18.51
CA LYS A 101 0.89 -36.46 -19.51
C LYS A 101 -0.14 -36.87 -20.57
N LYS A 102 0.18 -36.65 -21.85
CA LYS A 102 -0.71 -36.97 -22.98
C LYS A 102 -1.09 -38.45 -22.96
N GLY A 103 -2.38 -38.74 -23.10
CA GLY A 103 -2.92 -40.10 -23.13
C GLY A 103 -3.18 -40.74 -21.75
N ILE A 104 -2.83 -40.07 -20.65
CA ILE A 104 -3.12 -40.56 -19.30
C ILE A 104 -4.24 -39.72 -18.68
N LYS A 105 -5.31 -40.39 -18.24
CA LYS A 105 -6.40 -39.78 -17.46
C LYS A 105 -6.17 -40.03 -15.96
N GLY A 106 -6.66 -39.13 -15.13
CA GLY A 106 -6.56 -39.24 -13.66
C GLY A 106 -5.65 -38.18 -13.05
N GLY A 107 -5.20 -38.45 -11.82
CA GLY A 107 -4.40 -37.54 -11.02
C GLY A 107 -4.07 -38.14 -9.66
N ALA A 108 -3.39 -37.36 -8.82
CA ALA A 108 -3.03 -37.76 -7.47
C ALA A 108 -3.49 -36.72 -6.44
N TYR A 109 -3.64 -37.16 -5.19
CA TYR A 109 -4.13 -36.34 -4.09
C TYR A 109 -3.02 -36.10 -3.06
N TRP A 110 -2.96 -34.87 -2.54
CA TRP A 110 -2.10 -34.50 -1.42
C TRP A 110 -2.97 -33.99 -0.28
N SER A 111 -2.76 -34.51 0.93
CA SER A 111 -3.50 -34.08 2.11
C SER A 111 -2.94 -32.78 2.71
N GLU A 112 -3.62 -32.25 3.73
CA GLU A 112 -3.13 -31.10 4.50
C GLU A 112 -1.77 -31.34 5.17
N ALA A 113 -1.34 -32.60 5.32
CA ALA A 113 -0.01 -32.93 5.85
C ALA A 113 1.13 -32.45 4.93
N HIS A 114 0.84 -32.23 3.65
CA HIS A 114 1.80 -31.75 2.65
C HIS A 114 1.77 -30.22 2.47
N VAL A 115 1.03 -29.50 3.33
CA VAL A 115 1.00 -28.03 3.31
C VAL A 115 2.42 -27.49 3.49
N GLY A 116 2.81 -26.56 2.60
CA GLY A 116 4.15 -25.99 2.55
C GLY A 116 5.13 -26.72 1.65
N GLU A 117 4.79 -27.89 1.12
CA GLU A 117 5.57 -28.56 0.08
C GLU A 117 5.34 -27.95 -1.30
N ILE A 118 6.30 -28.13 -2.20
CA ILE A 118 6.19 -27.75 -3.60
C ILE A 118 5.82 -29.00 -4.42
N ILE A 119 4.70 -28.90 -5.14
CA ILE A 119 4.27 -29.92 -6.11
C ILE A 119 4.61 -29.41 -7.51
N GLU A 120 5.52 -30.09 -8.20
CA GLU A 120 5.92 -29.79 -9.58
C GLU A 120 5.48 -30.91 -10.51
N TYR A 121 5.35 -30.59 -11.80
CA TYR A 121 5.09 -31.61 -12.81
C TYR A 121 6.40 -32.07 -13.45
N GLN A 122 6.71 -33.36 -13.32
CA GLN A 122 7.81 -34.02 -14.04
C GLN A 122 7.20 -35.03 -15.01
N ASP A 123 7.50 -34.90 -16.30
CA ASP A 123 6.92 -35.71 -17.37
C ASP A 123 5.38 -35.76 -17.34
N GLY A 124 4.76 -34.65 -16.96
CA GLY A 124 3.30 -34.53 -16.85
C GLY A 124 2.70 -35.21 -15.61
N MET A 125 3.51 -35.71 -14.68
CA MET A 125 3.08 -36.28 -13.41
C MET A 125 3.39 -35.33 -12.25
N PRO A 126 2.45 -35.05 -11.33
CA PRO A 126 2.73 -34.25 -10.15
C PRO A 126 3.64 -35.03 -9.19
N VAL A 127 4.71 -34.40 -8.75
CA VAL A 127 5.68 -34.97 -7.80
C VAL A 127 6.01 -33.97 -6.70
N THR A 128 6.20 -34.49 -5.48
CA THR A 128 6.67 -33.70 -4.35
C THR A 128 8.16 -33.38 -4.53
N ARG A 129 8.52 -32.10 -4.55
CA ARG A 129 9.92 -31.64 -4.53
C ARG A 129 10.48 -31.47 -3.11
N GLY A 130 9.62 -31.62 -2.11
CA GLY A 130 9.90 -31.39 -0.70
C GLY A 130 9.42 -30.03 -0.23
N LEU A 131 9.85 -29.62 0.97
CA LEU A 131 9.44 -28.37 1.58
C LEU A 131 9.92 -27.16 0.78
N CYS A 132 9.06 -26.15 0.70
CA CYS A 132 9.41 -24.89 0.07
C CYS A 132 10.60 -24.24 0.78
N LYS A 133 11.73 -24.07 0.08
CA LYS A 133 12.95 -23.44 0.64
C LYS A 133 12.73 -22.01 1.13
N THR A 134 11.74 -21.32 0.57
CA THR A 134 11.45 -19.90 0.85
C THR A 134 10.69 -19.72 2.18
N CYS A 135 9.64 -20.52 2.44
CA CYS A 135 8.90 -20.47 3.71
C CYS A 135 9.21 -21.62 4.68
N LYS A 136 10.11 -22.53 4.30
CA LYS A 136 10.49 -23.73 5.05
C LYS A 136 9.29 -24.57 5.47
N GLY A 137 8.29 -24.69 4.61
CA GLY A 137 7.05 -25.43 4.88
C GLY A 137 5.99 -24.66 5.69
N THR A 138 6.30 -23.50 6.26
CA THR A 138 5.33 -22.78 7.11
C THR A 138 4.20 -22.09 6.34
N THR A 139 4.29 -22.02 5.00
CA THR A 139 3.42 -21.25 4.08
C THR A 139 3.35 -19.75 4.30
N LYS A 140 3.99 -19.25 5.35
CA LYS A 140 4.08 -17.83 5.70
C LYS A 140 5.56 -17.42 5.74
N MET A 141 5.84 -16.15 5.53
CA MET A 141 7.17 -15.58 5.66
C MET A 141 7.09 -14.35 6.54
N GLU A 142 8.22 -13.91 7.07
CA GLU A 142 8.26 -12.61 7.75
C GLU A 142 7.96 -11.48 6.77
N CYS A 143 7.10 -10.57 7.21
CA CYS A 143 6.84 -9.36 6.46
C CYS A 143 8.11 -8.52 6.44
N GLY A 144 8.67 -8.26 5.26
CA GLY A 144 9.88 -7.44 5.12
C GLY A 144 9.69 -6.01 5.65
N THR A 145 8.47 -5.48 5.63
CA THR A 145 8.15 -4.12 6.07
C THR A 145 8.22 -3.95 7.58
N CYS A 146 7.68 -4.89 8.37
CA CYS A 146 7.76 -4.85 9.84
C CYS A 146 8.75 -5.85 10.43
N LYS A 147 9.53 -6.54 9.61
CA LYS A 147 10.53 -7.54 10.04
C LYS A 147 9.94 -8.59 11.00
N GLY A 148 8.72 -9.06 10.72
CA GLY A 148 8.09 -10.12 11.51
C GLY A 148 7.33 -9.67 12.76
N THR A 149 7.41 -8.40 13.19
CA THR A 149 6.82 -7.97 14.48
C THR A 149 5.31 -7.67 14.40
N GLY A 150 4.77 -7.46 13.20
CA GLY A 150 3.39 -7.01 13.00
C GLY A 150 3.15 -5.53 13.28
N VAL A 151 4.15 -4.82 13.80
CA VAL A 151 4.11 -3.40 14.12
C VAL A 151 5.29 -2.67 13.50
N ARG A 152 5.13 -1.39 13.20
CA ARG A 152 6.23 -0.54 12.76
C ARG A 152 6.31 0.68 13.65
N VAL A 153 7.50 1.26 13.77
CA VAL A 153 7.66 2.56 14.43
C VAL A 153 6.70 3.56 13.79
N CYS A 154 6.00 4.33 14.62
CA CYS A 154 5.09 5.34 14.11
C CYS A 154 5.90 6.38 13.32
N HIS A 155 5.69 6.45 12.01
CA HIS A 155 6.36 7.41 11.13
C HIS A 155 6.14 8.88 11.50
N LEU A 156 5.10 9.17 12.29
CA LEU A 156 4.75 10.51 12.73
C LEU A 156 5.64 10.98 13.88
N CYS A 157 5.67 10.22 14.98
CA CYS A 157 6.45 10.58 16.17
C CYS A 157 7.82 9.90 16.21
N ASN A 158 8.16 9.07 15.22
CA ASN A 158 9.39 8.28 15.17
C ASN A 158 9.64 7.45 16.44
N GLY A 159 8.56 6.98 17.08
CA GLY A 159 8.63 6.21 18.33
C GLY A 159 8.66 7.05 19.62
N LYS A 160 8.73 8.38 19.53
CA LYS A 160 8.76 9.30 20.69
C LYS A 160 7.44 9.41 21.44
N LYS A 161 6.35 8.81 20.92
CA LYS A 161 4.99 8.79 21.50
C LYS A 161 4.27 10.14 21.55
N GLN A 162 5.00 11.25 21.56
CA GLN A 162 4.50 12.61 21.53
C GLN A 162 5.00 13.36 20.29
N VAL A 163 4.30 14.43 19.93
CA VAL A 163 4.65 15.39 18.86
C VAL A 163 4.37 16.81 19.35
N LEU A 164 4.97 17.81 18.71
CA LEU A 164 4.67 19.21 19.04
C LEU A 164 3.24 19.53 18.58
N GLY A 165 2.50 20.32 19.37
CA GLY A 165 1.09 20.63 19.11
C GLY A 165 0.83 21.12 17.68
N ALA A 166 1.67 22.03 17.17
CA ALA A 166 1.57 22.56 15.81
C ALA A 166 1.71 21.46 14.73
N GLU A 167 2.63 20.52 14.90
CA GLU A 167 2.82 19.40 13.97
C GLU A 167 1.61 18.46 14.00
N ALA A 168 1.05 18.22 15.19
CA ALA A 168 -0.09 17.33 15.34
C ALA A 168 -1.36 17.87 14.66
N GLU A 169 -1.62 19.18 14.77
CA GLU A 169 -2.74 19.82 14.07
C GLU A 169 -2.57 19.78 12.56
N ALA A 170 -1.37 20.11 12.06
CA ALA A 170 -1.07 20.01 10.63
C ALA A 170 -1.32 18.59 10.09
N LEU A 171 -1.00 17.57 10.90
CA LEU A 171 -1.17 16.16 10.53
C LEU A 171 -2.62 15.71 10.61
N LYS A 172 -3.40 16.16 11.61
CA LYS A 172 -4.86 15.93 11.65
C LYS A 172 -5.53 16.52 10.40
N ASN A 173 -5.15 17.74 10.01
CA ASN A 173 -5.67 18.39 8.81
C ASN A 173 -5.28 17.61 7.54
N ALA A 174 -4.02 17.15 7.44
CA ALA A 174 -3.57 16.34 6.31
C ALA A 174 -4.29 14.98 6.22
N GLU A 175 -4.56 14.31 7.34
CA GLU A 175 -5.33 13.06 7.34
C GLU A 175 -6.80 13.28 6.97
N GLN A 176 -7.43 14.37 7.45
CA GLN A 176 -8.78 14.73 7.05
C GLN A 176 -8.87 15.03 5.54
N LEU A 177 -7.86 15.70 4.97
CA LEU A 177 -7.78 15.92 3.52
C LEU A 177 -7.64 14.61 2.76
N LYS A 178 -6.75 13.70 3.21
CA LYS A 178 -6.62 12.36 2.59
C LYS A 178 -7.90 11.53 2.70
N ALA A 179 -8.63 11.62 3.81
CA ALA A 179 -9.89 10.91 3.98
C ALA A 179 -10.97 11.46 3.03
N LYS A 180 -11.02 12.77 2.82
CA LYS A 180 -11.89 13.41 1.83
C LYS A 180 -11.51 12.99 0.40
N ASP A 181 -10.22 12.89 0.12
CA ASP A 181 -9.68 12.50 -1.19
C ASP A 181 -9.80 11.00 -1.48
N ALA A 182 -9.93 10.15 -0.45
CA ALA A 182 -10.05 8.70 -0.62
C ALA A 182 -11.35 8.29 -1.34
N ASP A 183 -12.39 9.10 -1.22
CA ASP A 183 -13.67 8.92 -1.91
C ASP A 183 -13.70 9.61 -3.29
N ALA A 184 -12.65 10.35 -3.65
CA ALA A 184 -12.62 11.07 -4.91
C ALA A 184 -12.37 10.10 -6.08
N SER A 185 -13.21 10.20 -7.10
CA SER A 185 -13.00 9.55 -8.39
C SER A 185 -12.29 10.51 -9.33
N GLU A 186 -11.48 9.96 -10.22
CA GLU A 186 -10.75 10.68 -11.26
C GLU A 186 -11.42 10.40 -12.60
N PHE A 187 -11.82 11.47 -13.28
CA PHE A 187 -12.50 11.47 -14.57
C PHE A 187 -11.59 12.09 -15.61
N THR A 188 -11.24 11.33 -16.64
CA THR A 188 -10.57 11.86 -17.83
C THR A 188 -11.64 12.13 -18.88
N LEU A 189 -11.76 13.39 -19.31
CA LEU A 189 -12.72 13.82 -20.31
C LEU A 189 -12.21 13.56 -21.74
N THR A 190 -13.12 13.56 -22.71
CA THR A 190 -12.81 13.37 -24.14
C THR A 190 -11.93 14.46 -24.73
N ASP A 191 -11.91 15.65 -24.12
CA ASP A 191 -11.00 16.75 -24.48
C ASP A 191 -9.62 16.66 -23.82
N GLY A 192 -9.36 15.60 -23.04
CA GLY A 192 -8.10 15.34 -22.35
C GLY A 192 -7.97 16.02 -20.99
N ARG A 193 -8.97 16.79 -20.53
CA ARG A 193 -8.96 17.35 -19.17
C ARG A 193 -9.23 16.27 -18.12
N THR A 194 -8.55 16.34 -16.99
CA THR A 194 -8.80 15.46 -15.83
C THR A 194 -9.50 16.23 -14.72
N ILE A 195 -10.62 15.68 -14.23
CA ILE A 195 -11.39 16.21 -13.10
C ILE A 195 -11.32 15.20 -11.97
N ARG A 196 -11.03 15.69 -10.75
CA ARG A 196 -11.00 14.86 -9.54
C ARG A 196 -12.02 15.38 -8.53
N GLY A 197 -12.88 14.49 -8.06
CA GLY A 197 -13.86 14.84 -7.04
C GLY A 197 -14.76 13.68 -6.61
N LYS A 198 -15.59 13.90 -5.61
CA LYS A 198 -16.51 12.90 -5.08
C LYS A 198 -17.79 12.86 -5.91
N VAL A 199 -18.17 11.68 -6.37
CA VAL A 199 -19.45 11.49 -7.09
C VAL A 199 -20.59 11.63 -6.09
N THR A 200 -21.46 12.61 -6.30
CA THR A 200 -22.64 12.84 -5.44
C THR A 200 -23.89 12.20 -6.01
N MET A 201 -24.05 12.20 -7.34
CA MET A 201 -25.22 11.64 -8.01
C MET A 201 -24.85 11.18 -9.42
N ARG A 202 -25.46 10.07 -9.85
CA ARG A 202 -25.43 9.61 -11.25
C ARG A 202 -26.84 9.56 -11.79
N THR A 203 -27.00 9.96 -13.04
CA THR A 203 -28.24 9.81 -13.80
C THR A 203 -27.95 9.00 -15.06
N ALA A 204 -28.97 8.76 -15.89
CA ALA A 204 -28.80 8.07 -17.16
C ALA A 204 -27.83 8.79 -18.11
N VAL A 205 -27.74 10.12 -18.05
CA VAL A 205 -27.01 10.96 -19.01
C VAL A 205 -25.87 11.77 -18.41
N LYS A 206 -25.85 11.97 -17.07
CA LYS A 206 -24.94 12.90 -16.40
C LYS A 206 -24.36 12.31 -15.11
N VAL A 207 -23.17 12.75 -14.75
CA VAL A 207 -22.50 12.49 -13.47
C VAL A 207 -22.29 13.83 -12.76
N PHE A 208 -22.70 13.90 -11.49
CA PHE A 208 -22.50 15.07 -10.63
C PHE A 208 -21.33 14.80 -9.69
N VAL A 209 -20.32 15.66 -9.75
CA VAL A 209 -19.05 15.51 -9.02
C VAL A 209 -18.82 16.75 -8.17
N THR A 210 -18.63 16.57 -6.86
CA THR A 210 -18.18 17.64 -5.95
C THR A 210 -16.66 17.66 -5.93
N LEU A 211 -16.08 18.77 -6.37
CA LEU A 211 -14.64 19.01 -6.39
C LEU A 211 -14.08 19.24 -4.97
N GLY A 212 -12.76 19.26 -4.84
CA GLY A 212 -12.07 19.48 -3.55
C GLY A 212 -12.36 20.83 -2.89
N ASP A 213 -12.78 21.83 -3.66
CA ASP A 213 -13.23 23.15 -3.18
C ASP A 213 -14.71 23.16 -2.76
N GLY A 214 -15.43 22.04 -2.88
CA GLY A 214 -16.85 21.91 -2.60
C GLY A 214 -17.77 22.30 -3.76
N LYS A 215 -17.23 22.74 -4.91
CA LYS A 215 -18.04 23.08 -6.08
C LYS A 215 -18.63 21.84 -6.72
N LEU A 216 -19.92 21.88 -7.04
CA LEU A 216 -20.60 20.84 -7.81
C LEU A 216 -20.36 21.08 -9.32
N VAL A 217 -19.86 20.08 -10.02
CA VAL A 217 -19.69 20.06 -11.47
C VAL A 217 -20.55 18.96 -12.06
N GLU A 218 -21.25 19.29 -13.14
CA GLU A 218 -22.02 18.36 -13.94
C GLU A 218 -21.21 17.97 -15.17
N ILE A 219 -21.07 16.67 -15.41
CA ILE A 219 -20.32 16.11 -16.53
C ILE A 219 -21.27 15.21 -17.33
N ALA A 220 -21.39 15.42 -18.63
CA ALA A 220 -22.17 14.54 -19.49
C ALA A 220 -21.45 13.18 -19.64
N LYS A 221 -22.18 12.07 -19.63
CA LYS A 221 -21.55 10.73 -19.63
C LYS A 221 -20.75 10.45 -20.90
N ASP A 222 -21.15 11.02 -22.03
CA ASP A 222 -20.46 10.96 -23.31
C ASP A 222 -19.19 11.83 -23.36
N GLU A 223 -19.02 12.77 -22.44
CA GLU A 223 -17.77 13.53 -22.27
C GLU A 223 -16.73 12.77 -21.43
N ILE A 224 -17.09 11.65 -20.79
CA ILE A 224 -16.17 10.86 -19.95
C ILE A 224 -15.47 9.80 -20.81
N ALA A 225 -14.17 9.95 -21.00
CA ALA A 225 -13.34 8.97 -21.70
C ALA A 225 -12.91 7.81 -20.77
N GLU A 226 -12.48 8.15 -19.55
CA GLU A 226 -12.08 7.16 -18.55
C GLU A 226 -12.52 7.59 -17.15
N GLU A 227 -12.91 6.61 -16.34
CA GLU A 227 -13.18 6.80 -14.93
C GLU A 227 -12.38 5.79 -14.10
N SER A 228 -11.71 6.30 -13.05
CA SER A 228 -11.05 5.49 -12.03
C SER A 228 -11.44 5.94 -10.63
N GLY A 229 -11.53 5.00 -9.67
CA GLY A 229 -11.87 5.29 -8.28
C GLY A 229 -12.93 4.36 -7.69
N PRO A 230 -13.30 4.57 -6.41
CA PRO A 230 -14.21 3.70 -5.65
C PRO A 230 -15.68 3.78 -6.13
N GLY A 231 -16.02 4.79 -6.96
CA GLY A 231 -17.37 5.01 -7.48
C GLY A 231 -17.62 4.46 -8.88
N LYS A 232 -16.65 3.76 -9.50
CA LYS A 232 -16.77 3.26 -10.87
C LYS A 232 -17.92 2.25 -10.95
N GLU A 233 -18.90 2.57 -11.78
CA GLU A 233 -19.98 1.64 -12.08
C GLU A 233 -19.34 0.40 -12.75
N PRO A 234 -19.57 -0.82 -12.23
CA PRO A 234 -19.06 -2.00 -12.89
C PRO A 234 -19.62 -2.03 -14.30
N VAL A 235 -18.73 -1.97 -15.30
CA VAL A 235 -19.13 -2.09 -16.70
C VAL A 235 -19.91 -3.40 -16.80
N PRO A 236 -21.20 -3.36 -17.20
CA PRO A 236 -21.97 -4.58 -17.34
C PRO A 236 -21.18 -5.48 -18.28
N ALA A 237 -20.92 -6.72 -17.83
CA ALA A 237 -20.21 -7.69 -18.65
C ALA A 237 -20.92 -7.74 -20.01
N PRO A 238 -20.17 -7.75 -21.13
CA PRO A 238 -20.79 -7.83 -22.45
C PRO A 238 -21.79 -8.99 -22.42
N ALA A 239 -23.04 -8.69 -22.75
CA ALA A 239 -24.09 -9.70 -22.78
C ALA A 239 -23.59 -10.83 -23.69
N ASP A 240 -23.47 -12.04 -23.13
CA ASP A 240 -23.02 -13.22 -23.88
C ASP A 240 -23.89 -13.31 -25.13
N PRO A 241 -23.31 -13.13 -26.34
CA PRO A 241 -24.07 -13.27 -27.55
C PRO A 241 -24.39 -14.76 -27.72
N GLU A 242 -25.65 -15.10 -27.46
CA GLU A 242 -26.30 -16.37 -27.79
C GLU A 242 -25.82 -17.62 -27.02
N LYS A 243 -26.69 -18.04 -26.10
CA LYS A 243 -26.99 -19.46 -25.88
C LYS A 243 -28.39 -19.75 -26.40
#